data_AF-A0A9X2YA25-F1
#
_entry.id   AF-A0A9X2YA25-F1
#
_cell.length_a   1.000
_cell.length_b   1.000
_cell.length_c   1.000
_cell.angle_alpha   90.00
_cell.angle_beta   90.00
_cell.angle_gamma   90.00
#
_symmetry.space_group_name_H-M   'P 1'
#
loop_
_entity.id
_entity.type
_entity.pdbx_description
1 polymer ?
#
loop_
_entity_poly.entity_id
_entity_poly.type
_entity_poly.pdbx_seq_one_letter_code
_entity_poly.pdbx_strand_id
1 'polypeptide(L)' 'LRISKEMSVPAYVVFTDNTLIAIAESLPDDDAALVAIPGIGARKLEQYGADVLGLVRERQKS' A
#
# COMPACT_ATOMS: atom_id res chain seq x y z
N LEU A 1 22.00 14.32 14.86
CA LEU A 1 20.82 13.94 15.67
C LEU A 1 19.84 13.18 14.79
N ARG A 2 19.55 11.94 15.17
CA ARG A 2 18.75 10.96 14.42
C ARG A 2 17.27 11.35 14.54
N ILE A 3 16.72 12.05 13.55
CA ILE A 3 15.32 12.44 13.53
C ILE A 3 14.49 11.23 13.11
N SER A 4 14.25 10.34 14.08
CA SER A 4 13.08 9.48 14.08
C SER A 4 11.86 10.38 14.32
N LYS A 5 11.32 10.99 13.25
CA LYS A 5 9.96 11.53 13.24
C LYS A 5 9.02 10.35 13.08
N GLU A 6 8.66 9.72 14.18
CA GLU A 6 7.43 8.95 14.28
C GLU A 6 6.28 9.90 13.90
N MET A 7 5.66 9.71 12.72
CA MET A 7 4.52 10.47 12.15
C MET A 7 4.83 11.61 11.16
N SER A 8 5.25 11.28 9.94
CA SER A 8 4.95 12.13 8.75
C SER A 8 5.20 11.47 7.40
N VAL A 9 5.47 10.17 7.36
CA VAL A 9 5.59 9.43 6.11
C VAL A 9 4.33 8.58 6.02
N PRO A 10 3.46 8.82 5.02
CA PRO A 10 2.27 8.00 4.83
C PRO A 10 2.66 6.52 4.80
N ALA A 11 1.83 5.65 5.35
CA ALA A 11 2.11 4.21 5.47
C ALA A 11 2.56 3.59 4.14
N TYR A 12 2.13 4.14 3.01
CA TYR A 12 2.51 3.69 1.68
C TYR A 12 3.95 4.02 1.25
N VAL A 13 4.72 4.85 1.97
CA VAL A 13 6.14 5.13 1.64
C VAL A 13 7.06 3.94 1.96
N VAL A 14 6.53 2.89 2.58
CA VAL A 14 7.21 1.58 2.72
C VAL A 14 7.17 0.73 1.44
N PHE A 15 6.38 1.15 0.45
CA PHE A 15 6.34 0.53 -0.87
C PHE A 15 7.33 1.25 -1.80
N THR A 16 7.94 0.49 -2.72
CA THR A 16 8.74 1.09 -3.79
C THR A 16 7.83 1.77 -4.80
N ASP A 17 8.36 2.72 -5.57
CA ASP A 17 7.61 3.39 -6.63
C ASP A 17 6.97 2.38 -7.60
N ASN A 18 7.69 1.31 -7.95
CA ASN A 18 7.17 0.24 -8.80
C ASN A 18 5.93 -0.46 -8.19
N THR A 19 5.95 -0.71 -6.88
CA THR A 19 4.80 -1.30 -6.18
C THR A 19 3.63 -0.30 -6.10
N LEU A 20 3.89 0.99 -5.86
CA LEU A 20 2.85 2.02 -5.82
C LEU A 20 2.16 2.20 -7.17
N ILE A 21 2.94 2.23 -8.27
CA ILE A 21 2.43 2.29 -9.64
C ILE A 21 1.57 1.05 -9.92
N ALA A 22 2.07 -0.15 -9.60
CA ALA A 22 1.31 -1.38 -9.81
C ALA A 22 -0.01 -1.42 -9.01
N ILE A 23 -0.05 -0.90 -7.78
CA ILE A 23 -1.30 -0.77 -7.01
C ILE A 23 -2.26 0.20 -7.71
N ALA A 24 -1.77 1.34 -8.18
CA ALA A 24 -2.59 2.34 -8.86
C ALA A 24 -3.15 1.85 -10.20
N GLU A 25 -2.40 1.02 -10.93
CA GLU A 25 -2.83 0.42 -12.20
C GLU A 25 -3.77 -0.78 -12.00
N SER A 26 -3.48 -1.63 -11.02
CA SER A 26 -4.24 -2.86 -10.73
C SER A 26 -5.57 -2.58 -10.02
N LEU A 27 -5.63 -1.52 -9.19
CA LEU A 27 -6.75 -1.19 -8.31
C LEU A 27 -7.28 -2.41 -7.54
N PRO A 28 -6.43 -3.06 -6.72
CA PRO A 28 -6.80 -4.27 -5.99
C PRO A 28 -7.95 -4.00 -5.01
N ASP A 29 -8.94 -4.90 -4.98
CA ASP A 29 -10.14 -4.80 -4.15
C ASP A 29 -10.16 -5.79 -2.97
N ASP A 30 -9.24 -6.76 -2.96
CA ASP A 30 -9.02 -7.74 -1.91
C ASP A 30 -7.54 -8.05 -1.62
N ASP A 31 -7.31 -8.81 -0.56
CA ASP A 31 -5.97 -9.20 -0.11
C ASP A 31 -5.24 -10.10 -1.13
N ALA A 32 -5.97 -10.92 -1.89
CA ALA A 32 -5.37 -11.81 -2.88
C ALA A 32 -4.82 -11.01 -4.07
N ALA A 33 -5.57 -10.00 -4.52
CA ALA A 33 -5.16 -9.04 -5.53
C ALA A 33 -3.96 -8.22 -5.07
N LEU A 34 -3.89 -7.84 -3.79
CA LEU A 34 -2.71 -7.19 -3.23
C LEU A 34 -1.48 -8.09 -3.23
N VAL A 35 -1.61 -9.37 -2.84
CA VAL A 35 -0.48 -10.32 -2.83
C VAL A 35 0.04 -10.62 -4.24
N ALA A 36 -0.82 -10.49 -5.26
CA ALA A 36 -0.40 -10.62 -6.66
C ALA A 36 0.54 -9.48 -7.11
N ILE A 37 0.61 -8.36 -6.39
CA ILE A 37 1.45 -7.22 -6.74
C ILE A 37 2.90 -7.45 -6.32
N PRO A 38 3.87 -7.37 -7.25
CA PRO A 38 5.29 -7.51 -6.93
C PRO A 38 5.75 -6.49 -5.87
N GLY A 39 6.35 -7.00 -4.79
CA GLY A 39 6.84 -6.20 -3.67
C GLY A 39 5.89 -6.09 -2.47
N ILE A 40 4.70 -6.70 -2.57
CA ILE A 40 3.79 -6.95 -1.44
C ILE A 40 3.98 -8.40 -0.99
N GLY A 41 4.49 -8.57 0.23
CA GLY A 41 4.58 -9.88 0.89
C GLY A 41 3.70 -9.94 2.13
N ALA A 42 3.57 -11.12 2.74
CA ALA A 42 2.69 -11.38 3.89
C ALA A 42 2.78 -10.31 4.99
N ARG A 43 4.00 -9.95 5.41
CA ARG A 43 4.21 -8.92 6.45
C ARG A 43 3.66 -7.54 6.08
N LYS A 44 3.79 -7.13 4.80
CA LYS A 44 3.25 -5.85 4.33
C LYS A 44 1.74 -5.91 4.17
N LEU A 45 1.20 -7.05 3.74
CA LEU A 45 -0.24 -7.28 3.70
C LEU A 45 -0.85 -7.17 5.11
N GLU A 46 -0.27 -7.85 6.09
CA GLU A 46 -0.77 -7.80 7.47
C GLU A 46 -0.71 -6.40 8.08
N GLN A 47 0.32 -5.60 7.73
CA GLN A 47 0.49 -4.26 8.29
C GLN A 47 -0.28 -3.16 7.55
N TYR A 48 -0.45 -3.30 6.23
CA TYR A 48 -0.89 -2.20 5.37
C TYR A 48 -2.04 -2.58 4.43
N GLY A 49 -2.43 -3.85 4.35
CA GLY A 49 -3.42 -4.34 3.38
C GLY A 49 -4.76 -3.61 3.53
N ALA A 50 -5.28 -3.52 4.75
CA ALA A 50 -6.54 -2.84 5.03
C ALA A 50 -6.52 -1.35 4.62
N ASP A 51 -5.42 -0.64 4.92
CA ASP A 51 -5.27 0.78 4.58
C ASP A 51 -5.16 0.99 3.07
N VAL A 52 -4.41 0.14 2.38
CA VAL A 52 -4.24 0.20 0.92
C VAL A 52 -5.57 -0.09 0.22
N LEU A 53 -6.28 -1.15 0.61
CA LEU A 53 -7.60 -1.46 0.06
C LEU A 53 -8.61 -0.33 0.33
N GLY A 54 -8.55 0.28 1.51
CA GLY A 54 -9.35 1.47 1.83
C GLY A 54 -9.10 2.61 0.86
N LEU A 55 -7.83 2.95 0.62
CA LEU A 55 -7.43 4.01 -0.29
C LEU A 55 -7.86 3.72 -1.74
N VAL A 56 -7.66 2.48 -2.21
CA VAL A 56 -8.07 2.07 -3.56
C VAL A 56 -9.58 2.20 -3.74
N ARG A 57 -10.36 1.73 -2.75
CA ARG A 57 -11.83 1.85 -2.76
C ARG A 57 -12.30 3.31 -2.71
N GLU A 58 -11.58 4.19 -2.02
CA GLU A 58 -11.88 5.63 -2.03
C GLU A 58 -11.67 6.24 -3.42
N ARG A 59 -10.58 5.86 -4.10
CA ARG A 59 -10.28 6.31 -5.47
C ARG A 59 -11.25 5.81 -6.52
N GLN A 60 -11.83 4.62 -6.34
CA GLN A 60 -12.86 4.10 -7.24
C GLN A 60 -14.22 4.80 -7.09
N LYS A 61 -14.44 5.51 -5.98
CA LYS A 61 -15.69 6.23 -5.69
C LYS A 61 -15.67 7.70 -6.12
N SER A 62 -14.51 8.24 -6.49
CA SER A 62 -14.33 9.61 -7.02
C SER A 62 -14.31 9.59 -8.54
#